data_AF-A0A537VQS1-F1
#
_entry.id   AF-A0A537VQS1-F1
#
_cell.length_a   1.000
_cell.length_b   1.000
_cell.length_c   1.000
_cell.angle_alpha   90.00
_cell.angle_beta   90.00
_cell.angle_gamma   90.00
#
_symmetry.space_group_name_H-M   'P 1'
#
loop_
_entity.id
_entity.type
_entity.pdbx_description
1 polymer ?
#
loop_
_entity_poly.entity_id
_entity_poly.type
_entity_poly.pdbx_seq_one_letter_code
_entity_poly.pdbx_strand_id
1 'polypeptide(L)' 'MDDAVDVWRAVRALPLRQQQAVVLRYRADLSTEEIAAAMGCDSGTVRTHLARAREALRARMGVIDARR' A
#
# COMPACT_ATOMS: atom_id res chain seq x y z
N MET A 1 -18.84 17.70 -8.54
CA MET A 1 -17.51 17.73 -7.92
C MET A 1 -17.07 16.29 -7.96
N ASP A 2 -16.08 15.95 -8.78
CA ASP A 2 -15.69 14.55 -8.98
C ASP A 2 -15.45 13.88 -7.62
N ASP A 3 -16.30 12.91 -7.25
CA ASP A 3 -16.12 12.02 -6.09
C ASP A 3 -14.99 11.01 -6.35
N ALA A 4 -13.99 11.40 -7.13
CA ALA A 4 -12.80 10.62 -7.38
C ALA A 4 -11.99 10.54 -6.08
N VAL A 5 -12.05 9.38 -5.44
CA VAL A 5 -11.25 9.09 -4.26
C VAL A 5 -9.77 9.24 -4.62
N ASP A 6 -9.10 10.26 -4.07
CA ASP A 6 -7.64 10.40 -4.18
C ASP A 6 -6.99 9.24 -3.42
N VAL A 7 -6.57 8.21 -4.16
CA VAL A 7 -5.86 7.03 -3.63
C VAL A 7 -4.65 7.45 -2.80
N TRP A 8 -3.94 8.52 -3.18
CA TRP A 8 -2.77 8.97 -2.43
C TRP A 8 -3.15 9.65 -1.11
N ARG A 9 -4.33 10.27 -1.01
CA ARG A 9 -4.89 10.72 0.27
C ARG A 9 -5.20 9.54 1.19
N ALA A 10 -5.76 8.46 0.64
CA ALA A 10 -6.01 7.24 1.42
C ALA A 10 -4.70 6.58 1.87
N VAL A 11 -3.67 6.54 1.02
CA VAL A 11 -2.34 6.02 1.35
C VAL A 11 -1.66 6.84 2.46
N ARG A 12 -1.80 8.17 2.46
CA ARG A 12 -1.28 9.03 3.54
C ARG A 12 -1.91 8.76 4.90
N ALA A 13 -3.07 8.11 4.95
CA ALA A 13 -3.75 7.76 6.20
C ALA A 13 -3.40 6.35 6.72
N LEU A 14 -2.52 5.62 6.04
CA LEU A 14 -2.04 4.30 6.48
C LEU A 14 -0.95 4.44 7.56
N PRO A 15 -0.72 3.39 8.38
CA PRO A 15 0.46 3.29 9.21
C PRO A 15 1.75 3.50 8.40
N LEU A 16 2.74 4.19 8.99
CA LEU A 16 3.94 4.66 8.28
C LEU A 16 4.65 3.57 7.46
N ARG A 17 4.82 2.37 8.03
CA ARG A 17 5.48 1.24 7.32
C ARG A 17 4.67 0.74 6.11
N GLN A 18 3.35 0.78 6.18
CA GLN A 18 2.48 0.44 5.05
C GLN A 18 2.52 1.52 3.97
N GLN A 19 2.51 2.79 4.37
CA GLN A 19 2.68 3.92 3.47
C GLN A 19 4.02 3.82 2.70
N GLN A 20 5.13 3.60 3.42
CA GLN A 20 6.46 3.45 2.84
C GLN A 20 6.50 2.34 1.79
N ALA A 21 6.00 1.15 2.13
CA ALA A 21 5.95 0.02 1.21
C ALA A 21 5.14 0.34 -0.07
N VAL A 22 3.99 1.01 0.07
CA VAL A 22 3.15 1.43 -1.06
C VAL A 22 3.84 2.48 -1.94
N VAL A 23 4.44 3.51 -1.34
CA VAL A 23 5.14 4.56 -2.09
C VAL A 23 6.30 3.95 -2.87
N LEU A 24 7.14 3.16 -2.22
CA LEU A 24 8.28 2.54 -2.88
C LEU A 24 7.84 1.58 -4.01
N ARG A 25 6.74 0.84 -3.80
CA ARG A 25 6.23 -0.06 -4.84
C ARG A 25 5.61 0.64 -6.04
N TYR A 26 4.80 1.69 -5.84
CA TYR A 26 3.96 2.24 -6.92
C TYR A 26 4.40 3.62 -7.42
N ARG A 27 5.27 4.33 -6.70
CA ARG A 27 5.88 5.59 -7.18
C ARG A 27 7.31 5.40 -7.62
N ALA A 28 8.08 4.57 -6.92
CA ALA A 28 9.48 4.30 -7.24
C ALA A 28 9.68 2.99 -8.04
N ASP A 29 8.59 2.26 -8.31
CA ASP A 29 8.56 0.98 -9.05
C ASP A 29 9.60 -0.05 -8.59
N LEU A 30 9.90 -0.05 -7.28
CA LEU A 30 10.86 -0.98 -6.70
C LEU A 30 10.27 -2.39 -6.55
N SER A 31 11.12 -3.39 -6.73
CA SER A 31 10.85 -4.80 -6.41
C SER A 31 10.67 -5.02 -4.91
N THR A 32 10.15 -6.19 -4.52
CA THR A 32 9.96 -6.50 -3.09
C THR A 32 11.29 -6.58 -2.35
N GLU A 33 12.34 -7.09 -3.01
CA GLU A 33 13.70 -7.16 -2.48
C GLU A 33 14.32 -5.77 -2.30
N GLU A 34 14.18 -4.87 -3.27
CA GLU A 34 14.68 -3.49 -3.15
C GLU A 34 13.96 -2.70 -2.06
N ILE A 35 12.64 -2.91 -1.92
CA ILE A 35 11.86 -2.32 -0.83
C ILE A 35 12.34 -2.84 0.53
N ALA A 36 12.60 -4.14 0.64
CA ALA A 36 13.09 -4.77 1.86
C ALA A 36 14.44 -4.16 2.28
N ALA A 37 15.37 -4.03 1.34
CA ALA A 37 16.65 -3.36 1.55
C ALA A 37 16.47 -1.90 1.99
N ALA A 38 15.61 -1.13 1.30
CA ALA A 38 15.34 0.27 1.63
C ALA A 38 14.66 0.46 3.00
N MET A 39 13.81 -0.48 3.42
CA MET A 39 13.09 -0.42 4.69
C MET A 39 13.85 -1.03 5.87
N GLY A 40 14.96 -1.72 5.61
CA GLY A 40 15.75 -2.44 6.61
C GLY A 40 14.98 -3.62 7.21
N CYS A 41 14.22 -4.35 6.40
CA CYS A 41 13.47 -5.54 6.82
C CYS A 41 13.54 -6.66 5.77
N ASP A 42 12.93 -7.80 6.04
CA ASP A 42 12.86 -8.92 5.10
C ASP A 42 11.70 -8.77 4.09
N SER A 43 11.80 -9.50 2.97
CA SER A 43 10.78 -9.47 1.91
C SER A 43 9.40 -9.97 2.36
N GLY A 44 9.33 -10.86 3.36
CA GLY A 44 8.07 -11.31 3.97
C GLY A 44 7.36 -10.20 4.74
N THR A 45 8.12 -9.41 5.49
CA THR A 45 7.63 -8.20 6.16
C THR A 45 7.09 -7.18 5.15
N VAL A 46 7.79 -6.96 4.02
CA VAL A 46 7.29 -6.09 2.93
C VAL A 46 5.97 -6.60 2.36
N ARG A 47 5.87 -7.89 2.02
CA ARG A 47 4.62 -8.50 1.52
C ARG A 47 3.47 -8.31 2.51
N THR A 48 3.74 -8.48 3.80
CA THR A 48 2.76 -8.27 4.88
C THR A 48 2.28 -6.82 4.91
N HIS A 49 3.20 -5.85 4.89
CA HIS A 49 2.82 -4.43 4.85
C HIS A 49 2.01 -4.08 3.61
N LEU A 50 2.39 -4.57 2.43
CA LEU A 50 1.64 -4.33 1.19
C LEU A 50 0.25 -4.99 1.21
N ALA A 51 0.12 -6.21 1.76
CA ALA A 51 -1.18 -6.87 1.90
C ALA A 51 -2.11 -6.09 2.84
N ARG A 52 -1.62 -5.70 4.02
CA ARG A 52 -2.37 -4.90 5.00
C ARG A 52 -2.73 -3.52 4.48
N ALA A 53 -1.82 -2.88 3.73
CA ALA A 53 -2.10 -1.62 3.05
C ALA A 53 -3.28 -1.78 2.08
N ARG A 54 -3.27 -2.81 1.22
CA ARG A 54 -4.35 -3.06 0.26
C ARG A 54 -5.68 -3.36 0.95
N GLU A 55 -5.69 -4.12 2.04
CA GLU A 55 -6.88 -4.40 2.85
C GLU A 55 -7.46 -3.10 3.43
N ALA A 56 -6.63 -2.28 4.08
CA ALA A 56 -7.05 -0.99 4.64
C ALA A 56 -7.54 -0.02 3.56
N LEU A 57 -6.88 0.02 2.40
CA LEU A 57 -7.27 0.84 1.26
C LEU A 57 -8.63 0.42 0.69
N ARG A 58 -8.89 -0.88 0.50
CA ARG A 58 -10.21 -1.38 0.07
C ARG A 58 -11.31 -0.97 1.05
N ALA A 59 -11.09 -1.18 2.35
CA ALA A 59 -12.05 -0.83 3.39
C ALA A 59 -12.38 0.67 3.41
N ARG A 60 -11.37 1.53 3.25
CA ARG A 60 -11.54 3.00 3.24
C ARG A 60 -12.18 3.53 1.97
N MET A 61 -11.93 2.88 0.84
CA MET A 61 -12.43 3.34 -0.46
C MET A 61 -13.77 2.70 -0.84
N GLY A 62 -14.34 1.84 0.02
CA GLY A 62 -15.61 1.17 -0.25
C GLY A 62 -15.57 0.25 -1.48
N VAL A 63 -14.37 -0.18 -1.90
CA VAL A 63 -14.21 -1.08 -3.05
C VAL A 63 -14.61 -2.48 -2.60
N ILE A 64 -15.87 -2.84 -2.86
CA ILE A 64 -16.36 -4.20 -2.68
C ILE A 64 -15.66 -5.06 -3.73
N ASP A 65 -14.85 -6.01 -3.28
CA ASP A 65 -14.19 -6.98 -4.17
C ASP A 65 -15.27 -7.90 -4.75
N ALA A 66 -15.63 -7.71 -6.02
CA ALA A 66 -16.61 -8.52 -6.75
C ALA A 66 -16.00 -9.85 -7.25
N ARG A 67 -15.28 -10.56 -6.37
CA ARG A 67 -14.78 -11.90 -6.65
C ARG A 67 -15.20 -12.84 -5.54
N ARG A 68 -16.38 -13.43 -5.74
CA ARG A 68 -16.80 -14.70 -5.14
C ARG A 68 -16.63 -15.80 -6.17
#